data_AF-V4QRK7-F1
#
_entry.id   AF-V4QRK7-F1
#
_cell.length_a   1.000
_cell.length_b   1.000
_cell.length_c   1.000
_cell.angle_alpha   90.00
_cell.angle_beta   90.00
_cell.angle_gamma   90.00
#
_symmetry.space_group_name_H-M   'P 1'
#
loop_
_entity.id
_entity.type
_entity.pdbx_description
1 polymer ?
#
loop_
_entity_poly.entity_id
_entity_poly.type
_entity_poly.pdbx_seq_one_letter_code
_entity_poly.pdbx_strand_id
1 'polypeptide(L)'
;MTEKSKYVSGYASGFWPRVGAWFIDMLLLGAVGWGIGWAAMDYVSALGSNGRFIGLAICILYYGILGSNLGGGRTLGKRILGLKVVGLNGKPLNLFVALWRALILSGPLMLNGWYFNIADPTLLQVLGIADLTVVFGIGLAQIYLLLFAWPERRLVHDLLSGSIVVRADTQEFTPQTKRVHAIVAVLIVLAALVLAVTGPDLLNKAMPGLKADLKPLPHVINAVNTLPEVAETSVQDSTNTYYSNGQKTTTRILIVTATTGAWPADTDPLLARIGARVVKAYTFAPNQKLLVRIVHGFDLGIANYTNFRAVNYKTDCTSADVKCLDK
;
A
#
# COMPACT_ATOMS: atom_id res chain seq x y z
N MET A 1 -53.09 -29.63 -10.73
CA MET A 1 -52.90 -28.38 -9.97
C MET A 1 -51.41 -28.24 -9.73
N THR A 2 -50.72 -27.59 -10.68
CA THR A 2 -49.25 -27.53 -10.74
C THR A 2 -48.76 -26.45 -9.79
N GLU A 3 -48.20 -26.89 -8.67
CA GLU A 3 -47.48 -26.04 -7.72
C GLU A 3 -46.25 -25.47 -8.44
N LYS A 4 -46.38 -24.24 -8.93
CA LYS A 4 -45.23 -23.47 -9.41
C LYS A 4 -44.32 -23.22 -8.21
N SER A 5 -43.31 -24.08 -8.06
CA SER A 5 -42.11 -23.80 -7.27
C SER A 5 -41.64 -22.39 -7.58
N LYS A 6 -41.83 -21.49 -6.63
CA LYS A 6 -41.31 -20.13 -6.64
C LYS A 6 -39.81 -20.25 -6.41
N TYR A 7 -39.06 -20.59 -7.47
CA TYR A 7 -37.61 -20.41 -7.51
C TYR A 7 -37.34 -18.91 -7.44
N VAL A 8 -37.27 -18.35 -6.23
CA VAL A 8 -36.75 -17.01 -6.01
C VAL A 8 -35.27 -17.11 -6.35
N SER A 9 -34.90 -16.68 -7.55
CA SER A 9 -33.51 -16.61 -7.98
C SER A 9 -32.77 -15.69 -7.01
N GLY A 10 -31.97 -16.29 -6.12
CA GLY A 10 -31.25 -15.58 -5.07
C GLY A 10 -30.33 -14.55 -5.68
N TYR A 11 -30.70 -13.27 -5.56
CA TYR A 11 -29.94 -12.16 -6.11
C TYR A 11 -28.59 -12.07 -5.39
N ALA A 12 -27.54 -12.56 -6.05
CA ALA A 12 -26.17 -12.20 -5.72
C ALA A 12 -26.10 -10.68 -5.51
N SER A 13 -25.47 -10.25 -4.42
CA SER A 13 -25.56 -8.85 -4.02
C SER A 13 -24.98 -7.93 -5.10
N GLY A 14 -25.75 -6.91 -5.49
CA GLY A 14 -25.36 -5.95 -6.51
C GLY A 14 -24.05 -5.23 -6.20
N PHE A 15 -23.55 -4.47 -7.18
CA PHE A 15 -22.31 -3.72 -7.11
C PHE A 15 -22.26 -2.75 -5.91
N TRP A 16 -23.25 -1.84 -5.81
CA TRP A 16 -23.25 -0.76 -4.83
C TRP A 16 -23.29 -1.22 -3.36
N PRO A 17 -24.10 -2.21 -2.95
CA PRO A 17 -24.05 -2.71 -1.58
C PRO A 17 -22.66 -3.20 -1.16
N ARG A 18 -21.89 -3.82 -2.07
CA ARG A 18 -20.54 -4.31 -1.77
C ARG A 18 -19.56 -3.17 -1.59
N VAL A 19 -19.60 -2.19 -2.51
CA VAL A 19 -18.77 -0.98 -2.44
C VAL A 19 -19.07 -0.18 -1.18
N GLY A 20 -20.36 0.02 -0.86
CA GLY A 20 -20.77 0.70 0.36
C GLY A 20 -20.32 -0.03 1.63
N ALA A 21 -20.39 -1.37 1.66
CA ALA A 21 -19.98 -2.14 2.83
C ALA A 21 -18.48 -2.02 3.06
N TRP A 22 -17.70 -2.11 1.99
CA TRP A 22 -16.25 -1.90 2.01
C TRP A 22 -15.89 -0.48 2.46
N PHE A 23 -16.60 0.54 1.98
CA PHE A 23 -16.37 1.93 2.37
C PHE A 23 -16.66 2.17 3.86
N ILE A 24 -17.77 1.65 4.38
CA ILE A 24 -18.09 1.74 5.82
C ILE A 24 -17.02 1.02 6.67
N ASP A 25 -16.64 -0.19 6.26
CA ASP A 25 -15.58 -0.94 6.96
C ASP A 25 -14.24 -0.16 6.93
N MET A 26 -13.91 0.51 5.81
CA MET A 26 -12.71 1.33 5.69
C MET A 26 -12.73 2.54 6.64
N LEU A 27 -13.85 3.26 6.74
CA LEU A 27 -13.98 4.39 7.67
C LEU A 27 -13.80 3.97 9.13
N LEU A 28 -14.41 2.84 9.50
CA LEU A 28 -14.27 2.27 10.84
C LEU A 28 -12.81 1.90 11.13
N LEU A 29 -12.18 1.13 10.23
CA LEU A 29 -10.80 0.70 10.42
C LEU A 29 -9.83 1.89 10.39
N GLY A 30 -10.10 2.91 9.57
CA GLY A 30 -9.35 4.15 9.55
C GLY A 30 -9.45 4.90 10.87
N ALA A 31 -10.64 5.00 11.47
CA ALA A 31 -10.81 5.61 12.79
C ALA A 31 -10.07 4.84 13.90
N VAL A 32 -10.12 3.50 13.87
CA VAL A 32 -9.36 2.64 14.80
C VAL A 32 -7.85 2.85 14.60
N GLY A 33 -7.38 2.85 13.36
CA GLY A 33 -5.98 3.10 13.02
C GLY A 33 -5.49 4.47 13.47
N TRP A 34 -6.30 5.51 13.29
CA TRP A 34 -6.03 6.85 13.84
C TRP A 34 -5.95 6.82 15.36
N GLY A 35 -6.90 6.17 16.04
CA GLY A 35 -6.88 6.05 17.50
C GLY A 35 -5.60 5.39 18.02
N ILE A 36 -5.19 4.28 17.40
CA ILE A 36 -3.93 3.58 17.74
C ILE A 36 -2.72 4.47 17.44
N GLY A 37 -2.69 5.08 16.24
CA GLY A 37 -1.58 5.89 15.80
C GLY A 37 -1.35 7.14 16.65
N TRP A 38 -2.41 7.77 17.15
CA TRP A 38 -2.30 8.90 18.08
C TRP A 38 -1.93 8.45 19.50
N ALA A 39 -2.53 7.36 20.00
CA ALA A 39 -2.26 6.88 21.35
C ALA A 39 -0.83 6.34 21.53
N ALA A 40 -0.23 5.82 20.46
CA ALA A 40 1.10 5.20 20.46
C ALA A 40 2.07 5.85 19.46
N MET A 41 1.91 7.15 19.17
CA MET A 41 2.58 7.86 18.07
C MET A 41 4.09 7.63 18.03
N ASP A 42 4.79 7.78 19.16
CA ASP A 42 6.24 7.61 19.19
C ASP A 42 6.67 6.17 18.84
N TYR A 43 5.92 5.18 19.33
CA TYR A 43 6.18 3.77 19.05
C TYR A 43 5.89 3.41 17.59
N VAL A 44 4.74 3.82 17.06
CA VAL A 44 4.37 3.49 15.67
C VAL A 44 5.19 4.28 14.65
N SER A 45 5.64 5.50 14.98
CA SER A 45 6.53 6.29 14.13
C SER A 45 7.92 5.65 14.02
N ALA A 46 8.42 5.09 15.13
CA ALA A 46 9.68 4.36 15.14
C ALA A 46 9.65 3.06 14.32
N LEU A 47 8.47 2.47 14.05
CA LEU A 47 8.35 1.31 13.18
C LEU A 47 8.52 1.65 11.69
N GLY A 48 8.41 2.93 11.31
CA GLY A 48 8.45 3.35 9.92
C GLY A 48 7.42 2.58 9.07
N SER A 49 7.84 2.09 7.90
CA SER A 49 6.97 1.29 7.03
C SER A 49 6.45 -0.01 7.67
N ASN A 50 7.12 -0.55 8.69
CA ASN A 50 6.69 -1.78 9.36
C ASN A 50 5.40 -1.60 10.18
N GLY A 51 4.98 -0.36 10.45
CA GLY A 51 3.68 -0.05 11.05
C GLY A 51 2.51 -0.66 10.27
N ARG A 52 2.66 -0.83 8.96
CA ARG A 52 1.65 -1.46 8.07
C ARG A 52 1.31 -2.89 8.43
N PHE A 53 2.22 -3.64 9.06
CA PHE A 53 1.92 -5.00 9.53
C PHE A 53 0.89 -5.00 10.67
N ILE A 54 0.86 -3.95 11.49
CA ILE A 54 -0.15 -3.79 12.54
C ILE A 54 -1.53 -3.61 11.89
N GLY A 55 -1.67 -2.70 10.92
CA GLY A 55 -2.94 -2.52 10.24
C GLY A 55 -3.36 -3.71 9.38
N LEU A 56 -2.42 -4.43 8.78
CA LEU A 56 -2.69 -5.70 8.11
C LEU A 56 -3.24 -6.74 9.10
N ALA A 57 -2.61 -6.90 10.27
CA ALA A 57 -3.10 -7.81 11.30
C ALA A 57 -4.51 -7.44 11.77
N ILE A 58 -4.77 -6.14 12.02
CA ILE A 58 -6.11 -5.64 12.37
C ILE A 58 -7.12 -5.97 11.27
N CYS A 59 -6.79 -5.72 10.00
CA CYS A 59 -7.65 -6.06 8.87
C CYS A 59 -7.94 -7.55 8.79
N ILE A 60 -6.93 -8.40 8.88
CA ILE A 60 -7.08 -9.87 8.81
C ILE A 60 -7.98 -10.36 9.94
N LEU A 61 -7.76 -9.88 11.16
CA LEU A 61 -8.57 -10.25 12.31
C LEU A 61 -10.02 -9.75 12.15
N TYR A 62 -10.22 -8.48 11.77
CA TYR A 62 -11.54 -7.90 11.57
C TYR A 62 -12.32 -8.63 10.47
N TYR A 63 -11.77 -8.72 9.26
CA TYR A 63 -12.43 -9.36 8.12
C TYR A 63 -12.52 -10.88 8.27
N GLY A 64 -11.52 -11.52 8.87
CA GLY A 64 -11.45 -12.96 9.05
C GLY A 64 -12.40 -13.45 10.15
N ILE A 65 -12.34 -12.86 11.35
CA ILE A 65 -13.23 -13.25 12.46
C ILE A 65 -14.68 -12.92 12.09
N LEU A 66 -14.97 -11.68 11.66
CA LEU A 66 -16.35 -11.30 11.35
C LEU A 66 -16.88 -11.96 10.07
N GLY A 67 -16.00 -12.27 9.12
CA GLY A 67 -16.33 -13.00 7.89
C GLY A 67 -16.46 -14.51 8.07
N SER A 68 -16.11 -15.05 9.24
CA SER A 68 -16.27 -16.47 9.57
C SER A 68 -17.63 -16.78 10.20
N ASN A 69 -17.85 -18.05 10.52
CA ASN A 69 -18.95 -18.54 11.32
C ASN A 69 -19.09 -17.82 12.67
N LEU A 70 -17.98 -17.40 13.31
CA LEU A 70 -17.99 -16.65 14.57
C LEU A 70 -18.69 -15.30 14.44
N GLY A 71 -18.54 -14.63 13.29
CA GLY A 71 -19.18 -13.35 12.99
C GLY A 71 -20.47 -13.44 12.18
N GLY A 72 -20.92 -14.66 11.89
CA GLY A 72 -22.05 -14.92 10.99
C GLY A 72 -21.79 -14.56 9.52
N GLY A 73 -20.52 -14.39 9.12
CA GLY A 73 -20.14 -13.98 7.76
C GLY A 73 -20.34 -12.49 7.47
N ARG A 74 -20.46 -11.64 8.50
CA ARG A 74 -20.87 -10.22 8.34
C ARG A 74 -19.97 -9.28 9.13
N THR A 75 -19.17 -8.49 8.42
CA THR A 75 -18.54 -7.28 8.97
C THR A 75 -19.58 -6.21 9.27
N LEU A 76 -19.21 -5.16 10.01
CA LEU A 76 -20.17 -4.11 10.39
C LEU A 76 -20.77 -3.42 9.16
N GLY A 77 -19.97 -3.07 8.14
CA GLY A 77 -20.49 -2.53 6.89
C GLY A 77 -21.44 -3.49 6.17
N LYS A 78 -21.14 -4.80 6.18
CA LYS A 78 -22.05 -5.83 5.63
C LYS A 78 -23.31 -6.00 6.46
N ARG A 79 -23.26 -5.81 7.78
CA ARG A 79 -24.45 -5.86 8.64
C ARG A 79 -25.41 -4.74 8.27
N ILE A 80 -24.90 -3.52 8.17
CA ILE A 80 -25.66 -2.31 7.82
C ILE A 80 -26.32 -2.46 6.45
N LEU A 81 -25.61 -2.99 5.44
CA LEU A 81 -26.12 -3.09 4.07
C LEU A 81 -26.82 -4.44 3.76
N GLY A 82 -27.08 -5.25 4.77
CA GLY A 82 -27.83 -6.50 4.59
C GLY A 82 -27.09 -7.55 3.74
N LEU A 83 -25.77 -7.65 3.90
CA LEU A 83 -24.90 -8.60 3.19
C LEU A 83 -24.32 -9.66 4.13
N LYS A 84 -23.96 -10.82 3.57
CA LYS A 84 -23.20 -11.87 4.26
C LYS A 84 -22.27 -12.61 3.30
N VAL A 85 -21.17 -13.11 3.83
CA VAL A 85 -20.23 -14.00 3.15
C VAL A 85 -20.61 -15.44 3.49
N VAL A 86 -20.75 -16.27 2.47
CA VAL A 86 -21.02 -17.71 2.60
C VAL A 86 -20.12 -18.51 1.67
N GLY A 87 -19.91 -19.78 1.98
CA GLY A 87 -19.32 -20.74 1.05
C GLY A 87 -20.25 -21.08 -0.11
N LEU A 88 -19.73 -21.74 -1.13
CA LEU A 88 -20.53 -22.20 -2.28
C LEU A 88 -21.62 -23.21 -1.90
N ASN A 89 -21.51 -23.85 -0.74
CA ASN A 89 -22.53 -24.71 -0.14
C ASN A 89 -23.59 -23.95 0.68
N GLY A 90 -23.58 -22.61 0.65
CA GLY A 90 -24.48 -21.74 1.41
C GLY A 90 -24.16 -21.62 2.90
N LYS A 91 -23.20 -22.39 3.43
CA LYS A 91 -22.83 -22.37 4.86
C LYS A 91 -21.85 -21.23 5.17
N PRO A 92 -21.81 -20.72 6.40
CA PRO A 92 -20.76 -19.80 6.83
C PRO A 92 -19.36 -20.41 6.66
N LEU A 93 -18.38 -19.56 6.36
CA LEU A 93 -16.99 -19.99 6.25
C LEU A 93 -16.42 -20.36 7.62
N ASN A 94 -15.53 -21.34 7.67
CA ASN A 94 -14.73 -21.56 8.88
C ASN A 94 -13.72 -20.40 9.07
N LEU A 95 -13.18 -20.28 10.29
CA LEU A 95 -12.27 -19.20 10.64
C LEU A 95 -11.00 -19.16 9.76
N PHE A 96 -10.38 -20.31 9.51
CA PHE A 96 -9.14 -20.37 8.73
C PHE A 96 -9.33 -19.88 7.29
N VAL A 97 -10.38 -20.36 6.61
CA VAL A 97 -10.72 -19.93 5.24
C VAL A 97 -11.06 -18.44 5.22
N ALA A 98 -11.73 -17.92 6.24
CA ALA A 98 -12.04 -16.50 6.33
C ALA A 98 -10.79 -15.63 6.55
N LEU A 99 -9.83 -16.07 7.38
CA LEU A 99 -8.54 -15.41 7.59
C LEU A 99 -7.70 -15.39 6.30
N TRP A 100 -7.60 -16.53 5.61
CA TRP A 100 -6.93 -16.64 4.31
C TRP A 100 -7.55 -15.72 3.27
N ARG A 101 -8.89 -15.72 3.19
CA ARG A 101 -9.65 -14.81 2.33
C ARG A 101 -9.37 -13.33 2.66
N ALA A 102 -9.29 -13.00 3.96
CA ALA A 102 -8.99 -11.64 4.42
C ALA A 102 -7.55 -11.22 4.06
N LEU A 103 -6.57 -12.11 4.17
CA LEU A 103 -5.19 -11.85 3.78
C LEU A 103 -5.08 -11.51 2.28
N ILE A 104 -5.74 -12.25 1.41
CA ILE A 104 -5.72 -11.97 -0.04
C ILE A 104 -6.41 -10.64 -0.36
N LEU A 105 -7.48 -10.30 0.38
CA LEU A 105 -8.20 -9.05 0.20
C LEU A 105 -7.38 -7.83 0.68
N SER A 106 -6.82 -7.90 1.89
CA SER A 106 -6.20 -6.77 2.56
C SER A 106 -4.69 -6.66 2.31
N GLY A 107 -4.00 -7.79 2.14
CA GLY A 107 -2.55 -7.85 1.97
C GLY A 107 -2.00 -6.91 0.90
N PRO A 108 -2.46 -7.01 -0.37
CA PRO A 108 -1.97 -6.16 -1.44
C PRO A 108 -2.13 -4.67 -1.16
N LEU A 109 -3.28 -4.26 -0.58
CA LEU A 109 -3.55 -2.86 -0.29
C LEU A 109 -2.72 -2.35 0.89
N MET A 110 -2.59 -3.12 1.97
CA MET A 110 -1.90 -2.70 3.19
C MET A 110 -0.39 -2.67 3.02
N LEU A 111 0.17 -3.62 2.27
CA LEU A 111 1.61 -3.75 2.06
C LEU A 111 2.13 -2.93 0.87
N ASN A 112 1.25 -2.30 0.07
CA ASN A 112 1.67 -1.51 -1.08
C ASN A 112 2.52 -0.29 -0.67
N GLY A 113 3.81 -0.27 -1.02
CA GLY A 113 4.74 0.80 -0.62
C GLY A 113 5.50 0.48 0.66
N TRP A 114 5.35 -0.72 1.22
CA TRP A 114 6.33 -1.30 2.13
C TRP A 114 7.63 -1.56 1.37
N TYR A 115 8.78 -1.24 1.98
CA TYR A 115 10.08 -1.41 1.33
C TYR A 115 10.81 -2.64 1.89
N PHE A 116 11.57 -3.30 1.02
CA PHE A 116 12.40 -4.43 1.39
C PHE A 116 13.80 -3.96 1.77
N ASN A 117 14.24 -4.19 3.01
CA ASN A 117 15.63 -3.97 3.41
C ASN A 117 16.46 -5.24 3.18
N ILE A 118 16.80 -5.49 1.91
CA ILE A 118 17.51 -6.70 1.48
C ILE A 118 18.75 -6.30 0.69
N ALA A 119 19.91 -6.85 1.07
CA ALA A 119 21.19 -6.55 0.43
C ALA A 119 21.35 -7.23 -0.93
N ASP A 120 20.71 -8.39 -1.14
CA ASP A 120 20.74 -9.12 -2.40
C ASP A 120 19.91 -8.39 -3.48
N PRO A 121 20.55 -7.86 -4.53
CA PRO A 121 19.87 -7.14 -5.60
C PRO A 121 18.89 -8.02 -6.38
N THR A 122 19.19 -9.31 -6.54
CA THR A 122 18.35 -10.23 -7.31
C THR A 122 17.06 -10.53 -6.54
N LEU A 123 17.17 -10.85 -5.25
CA LEU A 123 16.00 -11.05 -4.40
C LEU A 123 15.15 -9.77 -4.30
N LEU A 124 15.79 -8.60 -4.16
CA LEU A 124 15.09 -7.31 -4.16
C LEU A 124 14.30 -7.08 -5.46
N GLN A 125 14.90 -7.38 -6.61
CA GLN A 125 14.21 -7.28 -7.91
C GLN A 125 13.03 -8.26 -8.02
N VAL A 126 13.21 -9.51 -7.61
CA VAL A 126 12.14 -10.52 -7.61
C VAL A 126 10.97 -10.09 -6.73
N LEU A 127 11.27 -9.58 -5.53
CA LEU A 127 10.25 -9.09 -4.60
C LEU A 127 9.55 -7.83 -5.12
N GLY A 128 10.27 -6.92 -5.79
CA GLY A 128 9.67 -5.77 -6.46
C GLY A 128 8.72 -6.17 -7.60
N ILE A 129 9.10 -7.17 -8.41
CA ILE A 129 8.22 -7.72 -9.45
C ILE A 129 6.98 -8.37 -8.81
N ALA A 130 7.16 -9.12 -7.72
CA ALA A 130 6.07 -9.75 -6.98
C ALA A 130 5.11 -8.70 -6.40
N ASP A 131 5.63 -7.65 -5.74
CA ASP A 131 4.83 -6.56 -5.18
C ASP A 131 4.01 -5.86 -6.26
N LEU A 132 4.64 -5.41 -7.36
CA LEU A 132 3.93 -4.77 -8.47
C LEU A 132 2.84 -5.69 -9.06
N THR A 133 3.13 -6.97 -9.23
CA THR A 133 2.17 -7.95 -9.76
C THR A 133 1.02 -8.18 -8.81
N VAL A 134 1.29 -8.25 -7.50
CA VAL A 134 0.27 -8.44 -6.47
C VAL A 134 -0.62 -7.20 -6.37
N VAL A 135 -0.05 -6.01 -6.27
CA VAL A 135 -0.80 -4.76 -6.13
C VAL A 135 -1.62 -4.47 -7.39
N PHE A 136 -0.97 -4.40 -8.55
CA PHE A 136 -1.65 -4.01 -9.79
C PHE A 136 -2.38 -5.19 -10.44
N GLY A 137 -1.80 -6.38 -10.47
CA GLY A 137 -2.45 -7.55 -11.07
C GLY A 137 -3.68 -8.00 -10.29
N ILE A 138 -3.52 -8.32 -8.99
CA ILE A 138 -4.67 -8.74 -8.16
C ILE A 138 -5.63 -7.57 -7.93
N GLY A 139 -5.13 -6.35 -7.72
CA GLY A 139 -5.97 -5.15 -7.57
C GLY A 139 -6.88 -4.91 -8.79
N LEU A 140 -6.31 -4.87 -10.00
CA LEU A 140 -7.08 -4.68 -11.23
C LEU A 140 -8.01 -5.86 -11.51
N ALA A 141 -7.57 -7.10 -11.25
CA ALA A 141 -8.43 -8.28 -11.38
C ALA A 141 -9.64 -8.21 -10.44
N GLN A 142 -9.48 -7.71 -9.21
CA GLN A 142 -10.60 -7.48 -8.29
C GLN A 142 -11.57 -6.43 -8.83
N ILE A 143 -11.07 -5.31 -9.37
CA ILE A 143 -11.93 -4.27 -9.97
C ILE A 143 -12.67 -4.83 -11.18
N TYR A 144 -11.99 -5.55 -12.08
CA TYR A 144 -12.61 -6.19 -13.24
C TYR A 144 -13.73 -7.15 -12.82
N LEU A 145 -13.46 -8.07 -11.89
CA LEU A 145 -14.45 -9.03 -11.40
C LEU A 145 -15.62 -8.33 -10.71
N LEU A 146 -15.35 -7.25 -9.97
CA LEU A 146 -16.39 -6.46 -9.33
C LEU A 146 -17.31 -5.82 -10.36
N LEU A 147 -16.79 -5.30 -11.47
CA LEU A 147 -17.55 -4.58 -12.50
C LEU A 147 -18.26 -5.53 -13.47
N PHE A 148 -17.57 -6.56 -13.95
CA PHE A 148 -17.98 -7.33 -15.13
C PHE A 148 -18.38 -8.78 -14.83
N ALA A 149 -18.01 -9.38 -13.69
CA ALA A 149 -18.35 -10.77 -13.38
C ALA A 149 -19.80 -10.93 -12.87
N TRP A 150 -20.76 -10.31 -13.54
CA TRP A 150 -22.18 -10.43 -13.24
C TRP A 150 -22.72 -11.84 -13.57
N PRO A 151 -23.66 -12.41 -12.78
CA PRO A 151 -24.37 -11.82 -11.63
C PRO A 151 -23.62 -11.89 -10.29
N GLU A 152 -22.69 -12.82 -10.12
CA GLU A 152 -22.17 -13.18 -8.80
C GLU A 152 -21.13 -12.24 -8.22
N ARG A 153 -20.36 -11.59 -9.10
CA ARG A 153 -19.27 -10.66 -8.79
C ARG A 153 -18.31 -11.23 -7.73
N ARG A 154 -17.94 -12.51 -7.89
CA ARG A 154 -16.95 -13.18 -7.04
C ARG A 154 -15.57 -12.61 -7.34
N LEU A 155 -15.00 -11.92 -6.36
CA LEU A 155 -13.69 -11.29 -6.45
C LEU A 155 -12.58 -12.33 -6.33
N VAL A 156 -11.32 -11.95 -6.56
CA VAL A 156 -10.17 -12.88 -6.52
C VAL A 156 -10.12 -13.66 -5.19
N HIS A 157 -10.27 -12.96 -4.07
CA HIS A 157 -10.29 -13.59 -2.75
C HIS A 157 -11.51 -14.51 -2.55
N ASP A 158 -12.66 -14.23 -3.18
CA ASP A 158 -13.86 -15.08 -3.15
C ASP A 158 -13.70 -16.34 -4.04
N LEU A 159 -13.01 -16.20 -5.18
CA LEU A 159 -12.67 -17.32 -6.07
C LEU A 159 -11.74 -18.30 -5.37
N LEU A 160 -10.65 -17.79 -4.77
CA LEU A 160 -9.62 -18.60 -4.10
C LEU A 160 -10.12 -19.26 -2.81
N SER A 161 -11.04 -18.62 -2.09
CA SER A 161 -11.61 -19.16 -0.84
C SER A 161 -12.87 -20.00 -1.03
N GLY A 162 -13.37 -20.14 -2.27
CA GLY A 162 -14.65 -20.82 -2.51
C GLY A 162 -15.82 -20.14 -1.80
N SER A 163 -15.81 -18.80 -1.76
CA SER A 163 -16.84 -18.01 -1.09
C SER A 163 -17.57 -17.07 -2.06
N ILE A 164 -18.66 -16.49 -1.57
CA ILE A 164 -19.45 -15.49 -2.27
C ILE A 164 -20.15 -14.57 -1.26
N VAL A 165 -20.36 -13.31 -1.64
CA VAL A 165 -21.21 -12.39 -0.89
C VAL A 165 -22.63 -12.40 -1.45
N VAL A 166 -23.60 -12.61 -0.57
CA VAL A 166 -25.04 -12.64 -0.91
C VAL A 166 -25.80 -11.69 0.00
N ARG A 167 -27.07 -11.45 -0.32
CA ARG A 167 -27.96 -10.74 0.61
C ARG A 167 -28.21 -11.60 1.85
N ALA A 168 -28.40 -10.97 3.00
CA ALA A 168 -28.50 -11.66 4.28
C ALA A 168 -29.70 -12.62 4.36
N ASP A 169 -30.79 -12.27 3.69
CA ASP A 169 -32.04 -13.03 3.56
C ASP A 169 -31.97 -14.19 2.55
N THR A 170 -30.91 -14.27 1.74
CA THR A 170 -30.76 -15.36 0.76
C THR A 170 -30.54 -16.70 1.48
N GLN A 171 -31.45 -17.66 1.25
CA GLN A 171 -31.41 -19.00 1.84
C GLN A 171 -30.75 -20.01 0.92
N GLU A 172 -31.10 -20.00 -0.37
CA GLU A 172 -30.55 -20.88 -1.38
C GLU A 172 -29.88 -20.08 -2.49
N PHE A 173 -28.73 -20.59 -2.93
CA PHE A 173 -27.95 -19.97 -3.99
C PHE A 173 -27.21 -21.06 -4.77
N THR A 174 -27.32 -21.01 -6.10
CA THR A 174 -26.58 -21.90 -6.99
C THR A 174 -25.45 -21.11 -7.65
N PRO A 175 -24.19 -21.48 -7.42
CA PRO A 175 -23.07 -20.82 -8.08
C PRO A 175 -23.09 -21.05 -9.60
N GLN A 176 -23.02 -19.97 -10.37
CA GLN A 176 -22.93 -19.90 -11.82
C GLN A 176 -21.68 -19.16 -12.31
N THR A 177 -20.59 -19.12 -11.54
CA THR A 177 -19.38 -18.38 -11.95
C THR A 177 -18.92 -18.85 -13.33
N LYS A 178 -19.05 -17.98 -14.34
CA LYS A 178 -18.59 -18.29 -15.68
C LYS A 178 -17.06 -18.35 -15.67
N ARG A 179 -16.50 -19.48 -16.11
CA ARG A 179 -15.03 -19.69 -16.19
C ARG A 179 -14.32 -18.58 -16.95
N VAL A 180 -14.99 -17.94 -17.91
CA VAL A 180 -14.48 -16.80 -18.68
C VAL A 180 -13.96 -15.68 -17.77
N HIS A 181 -14.69 -15.25 -16.74
CA HIS A 181 -14.24 -14.14 -15.89
C HIS A 181 -13.04 -14.54 -15.01
N ALA A 182 -12.97 -15.79 -14.58
CA ALA A 182 -11.81 -16.31 -13.88
C ALA A 182 -10.58 -16.33 -14.81
N ILE A 183 -10.74 -16.76 -16.06
CA ILE A 183 -9.68 -16.74 -17.08
C ILE A 183 -9.21 -15.31 -17.34
N VAL A 184 -10.13 -14.36 -17.53
CA VAL A 184 -9.76 -12.95 -17.75
C VAL A 184 -9.02 -12.36 -16.54
N ALA A 185 -9.46 -12.67 -15.31
CA ALA A 185 -8.74 -12.25 -14.11
C ALA A 185 -7.31 -12.82 -14.07
N VAL A 186 -7.11 -14.09 -14.45
CA VAL A 186 -5.78 -14.69 -14.57
C VAL A 186 -4.96 -13.99 -15.65
N LEU A 187 -5.55 -13.69 -16.81
CA LEU A 187 -4.86 -12.96 -17.89
C LEU A 187 -4.45 -11.55 -17.47
N ILE A 188 -5.25 -10.84 -16.67
CA ILE A 188 -4.89 -9.53 -16.10
C ILE A 188 -3.66 -9.66 -15.18
N VAL A 189 -3.64 -10.68 -14.31
CA VAL A 189 -2.49 -10.93 -13.41
C VAL A 189 -1.24 -11.28 -14.22
N LEU A 190 -1.37 -12.13 -15.24
CA LEU A 190 -0.26 -12.49 -16.13
C LEU A 190 0.25 -11.29 -16.93
N ALA A 191 -0.64 -10.45 -17.44
CA ALA A 191 -0.26 -9.21 -18.13
C ALA A 191 0.47 -8.24 -17.19
N ALA A 192 0.01 -8.10 -15.95
CA ALA A 192 0.69 -7.31 -14.93
C ALA A 192 2.09 -7.86 -14.60
N LEU A 193 2.23 -9.19 -14.52
CA LEU A 193 3.54 -9.84 -14.34
C LEU A 193 4.49 -9.55 -15.51
N VAL A 194 4.01 -9.71 -16.75
CA VAL A 194 4.81 -9.40 -17.94
C VAL A 194 5.24 -7.94 -17.95
N LEU A 195 4.34 -7.02 -17.60
CA LEU A 195 4.66 -5.60 -17.48
C LEU A 195 5.60 -5.30 -16.30
N ALA A 196 5.51 -6.00 -15.18
CA ALA A 196 6.44 -5.83 -14.07
C ALA A 196 7.87 -6.27 -14.44
N VAL A 197 8.00 -7.34 -15.23
CA VAL A 197 9.29 -7.84 -15.73
C VAL A 197 9.86 -6.95 -16.84
N THR A 198 9.06 -6.60 -17.84
CA THR A 198 9.53 -5.90 -19.05
C THR A 198 9.42 -4.37 -18.97
N GLY A 199 8.56 -3.87 -18.09
CA GLY A 199 8.24 -2.46 -17.93
C GLY A 199 9.46 -1.61 -17.60
N PRO A 200 10.35 -2.00 -16.66
CA PRO A 200 11.56 -1.23 -16.40
C PRO A 200 12.42 -1.04 -17.65
N ASP A 201 12.56 -2.04 -18.51
CA ASP A 201 13.37 -1.93 -19.73
C ASP A 201 12.68 -1.11 -20.83
N LEU A 202 11.37 -1.29 -20.99
CA LEU A 202 10.56 -0.47 -21.88
C LEU A 202 10.62 1.01 -21.47
N LEU A 203 10.53 1.28 -20.17
CA LEU A 203 10.59 2.62 -19.59
C LEU A 203 11.93 3.29 -19.84
N ASN A 204 13.06 2.56 -19.74
CA ASN A 204 14.38 3.13 -20.03
C ASN A 204 14.55 3.48 -21.50
N LYS A 205 14.01 2.65 -22.39
CA LYS A 205 14.07 2.91 -23.84
C LYS A 205 13.23 4.14 -24.19
N ALA A 206 12.06 4.29 -23.56
CA ALA A 206 11.18 5.44 -23.79
C ALA A 206 11.68 6.72 -23.10
N MET A 207 12.26 6.61 -21.90
CA MET A 207 12.66 7.72 -21.04
C MET A 207 13.99 7.41 -20.32
N PRO A 208 15.14 7.57 -20.99
CA PRO A 208 16.44 7.15 -20.44
C PRO A 208 16.87 7.90 -19.17
N GLY A 209 16.30 9.09 -18.90
CA GLY A 209 16.58 9.87 -17.69
C GLY A 209 15.88 9.38 -16.43
N LEU A 210 14.73 8.70 -16.56
CA LEU A 210 13.88 8.34 -15.42
C LEU A 210 14.48 7.24 -14.54
N LYS A 211 15.25 6.31 -15.13
CA LYS A 211 15.90 5.25 -14.36
C LYS A 211 17.01 5.78 -13.47
N ALA A 212 17.65 6.89 -13.84
CA ALA A 212 18.68 7.53 -13.01
C ALA A 212 18.06 8.11 -11.73
N ASP A 213 16.89 8.73 -11.83
CA ASP A 213 16.14 9.29 -10.69
C ASP A 213 15.60 8.20 -9.73
N LEU A 214 15.47 6.96 -10.20
CA LEU A 214 14.95 5.82 -9.44
C LEU A 214 16.06 4.90 -8.88
N LYS A 215 17.35 5.21 -9.08
CA LYS A 215 18.43 4.37 -8.55
C LYS A 215 18.46 4.47 -7.02
N PRO A 216 18.33 3.35 -6.29
CA PRO A 216 18.53 3.35 -4.85
C PRO A 216 19.94 3.86 -4.52
N LEU A 217 20.06 4.70 -3.49
CA LEU A 217 21.34 5.19 -2.96
C LEU A 217 21.61 4.55 -1.58
N PRO A 218 21.88 3.22 -1.53
CA PRO A 218 21.97 2.48 -0.27
C PRO A 218 23.11 2.99 0.62
N HIS A 219 24.18 3.53 0.06
CA HIS A 219 25.28 4.11 0.84
C HIS A 219 24.85 5.37 1.60
N VAL A 220 24.00 6.23 1.01
CA VAL A 220 23.44 7.40 1.70
C VAL A 220 22.45 6.97 2.76
N ILE A 221 21.56 6.03 2.44
CA ILE A 221 20.59 5.46 3.38
C ILE A 221 21.33 4.88 4.60
N ASN A 222 22.33 4.05 4.38
CA ASN A 222 23.12 3.42 5.45
C ASN A 222 23.89 4.46 6.28
N ALA A 223 24.43 5.51 5.65
CA ALA A 223 25.14 6.56 6.38
C ALA A 223 24.22 7.34 7.33
N VAL A 224 22.99 7.63 6.93
CA VAL A 224 22.02 8.38 7.74
C VAL A 224 21.38 7.49 8.81
N ASN A 225 21.10 6.22 8.51
CA ASN A 225 20.57 5.24 9.47
C ASN A 225 21.52 4.93 10.64
N THR A 226 22.77 5.42 10.64
CA THR A 226 23.66 5.35 11.80
C THR A 226 23.29 6.32 12.92
N LEU A 227 22.44 7.31 12.65
CA LEU A 227 21.98 8.27 13.65
C LEU A 227 20.92 7.62 14.55
N PRO A 228 21.07 7.65 15.89
CA PRO A 228 20.16 6.97 16.80
C PRO A 228 18.73 7.53 16.79
N GLU A 229 18.56 8.79 16.35
CA GLU A 229 17.25 9.44 16.26
C GLU A 229 16.47 9.08 14.98
N VAL A 230 17.14 8.44 14.01
CA VAL A 230 16.57 8.11 12.70
C VAL A 230 16.17 6.64 12.68
N ALA A 231 14.88 6.37 12.52
CA ALA A 231 14.33 5.02 12.41
C ALA A 231 14.45 4.47 10.98
N GLU A 232 14.22 5.32 10.00
CA GLU A 232 14.21 4.95 8.58
C GLU A 232 14.67 6.14 7.72
N THR A 233 15.41 5.86 6.65
CA THR A 233 15.81 6.87 5.67
C THR A 233 15.36 6.46 4.27
N SER A 234 14.73 7.40 3.56
CA SER A 234 14.45 7.33 2.14
C SER A 234 15.21 8.41 1.39
N VAL A 235 15.77 8.05 0.24
CA VAL A 235 16.56 8.96 -0.61
C VAL A 235 15.98 8.95 -2.01
N GLN A 236 15.72 10.14 -2.54
CA GLN A 236 15.23 10.34 -3.89
C GLN A 236 16.13 11.34 -4.61
N ASP A 237 16.74 10.92 -5.71
CA ASP A 237 17.45 11.83 -6.62
C ASP A 237 16.48 12.27 -7.70
N SER A 238 16.09 13.55 -7.71
CA SER A 238 15.04 14.06 -8.57
C SER A 238 15.57 15.09 -9.55
N THR A 239 15.32 14.86 -10.84
CA THR A 239 15.63 15.80 -11.92
C THR A 239 14.36 16.42 -12.50
N ASN A 240 14.01 17.62 -12.06
CA ASN A 240 12.86 18.36 -12.61
C ASN A 240 13.30 19.26 -13.76
N THR A 241 12.78 18.99 -14.96
CA THR A 241 13.00 19.83 -16.14
C THR A 241 11.73 20.60 -16.47
N TYR A 242 11.76 21.91 -16.28
CA TYR A 242 10.69 22.81 -16.65
C TYR A 242 11.00 23.49 -17.98
N TYR A 243 10.01 23.53 -18.86
CA TYR A 243 10.03 24.34 -20.08
C TYR A 243 9.13 25.55 -19.85
N SER A 244 9.72 26.74 -19.81
CA SER A 244 9.00 28.01 -19.65
C SER A 244 9.61 29.04 -20.60
N ASN A 245 8.78 29.77 -21.35
CA ASN A 245 9.20 30.81 -22.30
C ASN A 245 10.31 30.37 -23.28
N GLY A 246 10.24 29.13 -23.79
CA GLY A 246 11.26 28.58 -24.71
C GLY A 246 12.60 28.26 -24.05
N GLN A 247 12.76 28.54 -22.75
CA GLN A 247 13.94 28.19 -21.96
C GLN A 247 13.71 26.91 -21.16
N LYS A 248 14.70 26.03 -21.20
CA LYS A 248 14.74 24.80 -20.44
C LYS A 248 15.48 25.05 -19.13
N THR A 249 14.78 24.96 -18.01
CA THR A 249 15.39 25.01 -16.67
C THR A 249 15.37 23.62 -16.07
N THR A 250 16.56 23.03 -15.88
CA THR A 250 16.70 21.72 -15.21
C THR A 250 17.21 21.95 -13.79
N THR A 251 16.41 21.56 -12.81
CA THR A 251 16.78 21.57 -11.38
C THR A 251 17.01 20.14 -10.92
N ARG A 252 18.16 19.88 -10.30
CA ARG A 252 18.49 18.59 -9.68
C ARG A 252 18.46 18.73 -8.17
N ILE A 253 17.71 17.87 -7.50
CA ILE A 253 17.56 17.90 -6.04
C ILE A 253 17.70 16.48 -5.52
N LEU A 254 18.66 16.28 -4.61
CA LEU A 254 18.71 15.09 -3.77
C LEU A 254 17.83 15.34 -2.54
N ILE A 255 16.75 14.58 -2.40
CA ILE A 255 15.83 14.65 -1.27
C ILE A 255 16.15 13.50 -0.33
N VAL A 256 16.58 13.83 0.88
CA VAL A 256 16.83 12.86 1.96
C VAL A 256 15.76 13.02 3.01
N THR A 257 14.92 12.00 3.17
CA THR A 257 13.84 11.97 4.16
C THR A 257 14.21 11.01 5.28
N ALA A 258 14.32 11.52 6.50
CA ALA A 258 14.57 10.73 7.70
C ALA A 258 13.32 10.67 8.59
N THR A 259 12.81 9.47 8.85
CA THR A 259 11.70 9.23 9.76
C THR A 259 12.23 9.13 11.19
N THR A 260 11.60 9.86 12.11
CA THR A 260 12.03 9.99 13.51
C THR A 260 10.97 9.42 14.44
N GLY A 261 11.43 8.66 15.44
CA GLY A 261 10.56 8.06 16.46
C GLY A 261 9.90 9.10 17.35
N ALA A 262 10.64 10.14 17.76
CA ALA A 262 10.12 11.25 18.56
C ALA A 262 10.44 12.57 17.87
N TRP A 263 9.50 13.53 17.90
CA TRP A 263 9.71 14.85 17.32
C TRP A 263 10.59 15.73 18.21
N PRO A 264 11.77 16.18 17.75
CA PRO A 264 12.63 17.06 18.54
C PRO A 264 11.99 18.42 18.79
N ALA A 265 12.23 19.00 19.98
CA ALA A 265 11.80 20.37 20.29
C ALA A 265 12.46 21.41 19.37
N ASP A 266 13.75 21.22 19.08
CA ASP A 266 14.46 21.92 18.01
C ASP A 266 14.98 20.91 17.00
N THR A 267 14.51 21.05 15.76
CA THR A 267 14.84 20.14 14.68
C THR A 267 16.04 20.61 13.84
N ASP A 268 16.52 21.85 14.00
CA ASP A 268 17.69 22.37 13.27
C ASP A 268 18.95 21.51 13.50
N PRO A 269 19.32 21.13 14.74
CA PRO A 269 20.51 20.33 14.97
C PRO A 269 20.46 18.96 14.31
N LEU A 270 19.27 18.32 14.30
CA LEU A 270 19.09 17.02 13.65
C LEU A 270 19.19 17.13 12.13
N LEU A 271 18.54 18.13 11.53
CA LEU A 271 18.64 18.42 10.09
C LEU A 271 20.11 18.66 9.68
N ALA A 272 20.87 19.40 10.47
CA ALA A 272 22.28 19.66 10.22
C ALA A 272 23.15 18.38 10.33
N ARG A 273 22.90 17.51 11.34
CA ARG A 273 23.57 16.21 11.46
C ARG A 273 23.30 15.31 10.26
N ILE A 274 22.05 15.23 9.81
CA ILE A 274 21.66 14.44 8.64
C ILE A 274 22.36 15.00 7.39
N GLY A 275 22.27 16.30 7.13
CA GLY A 275 22.92 16.94 5.99
C GLY A 275 24.43 16.67 5.93
N ALA A 276 25.13 16.83 7.07
CA ALA A 276 26.56 16.54 7.16
C ALA A 276 26.91 15.07 6.88
N ARG A 277 26.04 14.11 7.25
CA ARG A 277 26.22 12.67 6.91
C ARG A 277 26.04 12.42 5.42
N VAL A 278 25.04 13.05 4.81
CA VAL A 278 24.76 12.92 3.37
C VAL A 278 25.91 13.49 2.55
N VAL A 279 26.40 14.70 2.88
CA VAL A 279 27.51 15.34 2.14
C VAL A 279 28.81 14.55 2.21
N LYS A 280 29.04 13.81 3.30
CA LYS A 280 30.19 12.91 3.40
C LYS A 280 30.02 11.61 2.61
N ALA A 281 28.78 11.18 2.39
CA ALA A 281 28.45 9.91 1.75
C ALA A 281 28.17 10.04 0.24
N TYR A 282 27.85 11.24 -0.25
CA TYR A 282 27.38 11.46 -1.62
C TYR A 282 28.14 12.59 -2.32
N THR A 283 28.50 12.36 -3.59
CA THR A 283 29.16 13.35 -4.44
C THR A 283 28.11 14.09 -5.28
N PHE A 284 27.96 15.39 -5.04
CA PHE A 284 26.98 16.23 -5.74
C PHE A 284 27.45 16.65 -7.13
N ALA A 285 26.53 16.63 -8.09
CA ALA A 285 26.73 17.26 -9.39
C ALA A 285 26.71 18.80 -9.26
N PRO A 286 27.32 19.54 -10.20
CA PRO A 286 27.23 21.00 -10.23
C PRO A 286 25.77 21.47 -10.20
N ASN A 287 25.47 22.44 -9.34
CA ASN A 287 24.13 23.01 -9.11
C ASN A 287 23.06 22.02 -8.57
N GLN A 288 23.45 20.82 -8.13
CA GLN A 288 22.54 19.92 -7.42
C GLN A 288 22.32 20.42 -6.00
N LYS A 289 21.05 20.50 -5.59
CA LYS A 289 20.67 20.90 -4.23
C LYS A 289 20.47 19.68 -3.35
N LEU A 290 20.72 19.83 -2.05
CA LEU A 290 20.34 18.85 -1.04
C LEU A 290 19.15 19.38 -0.24
N LEU A 291 18.03 18.67 -0.29
CA LEU A 291 16.87 18.91 0.57
C LEU A 291 16.85 17.85 1.66
N VAL A 292 17.06 18.28 2.91
CA VAL A 292 16.95 17.40 4.08
C VAL A 292 15.56 17.56 4.66
N ARG A 293 14.84 16.45 4.80
CA ARG A 293 13.50 16.36 5.36
C ARG A 293 13.54 15.42 6.57
N ILE A 294 12.97 15.87 7.68
CA ILE A 294 12.60 14.98 8.78
C ILE A 294 11.09 14.79 8.78
N VAL A 295 10.68 13.57 9.11
CA VAL A 295 9.28 13.16 9.19
C VAL A 295 9.04 12.53 10.56
N HIS A 296 7.89 12.82 11.14
CA HIS A 296 7.38 12.11 12.31
C HIS A 296 5.89 11.88 12.13
N GLY A 297 5.45 10.68 12.43
CA GLY A 297 4.13 10.21 12.11
C GLY A 297 4.14 8.73 11.76
N PHE A 298 2.96 8.20 11.52
CA PHE A 298 2.74 6.77 11.37
C PHE A 298 2.10 6.44 10.03
N ASP A 299 2.39 5.24 9.53
CA ASP A 299 1.67 4.62 8.44
C ASP A 299 1.30 3.19 8.85
N LEU A 300 0.03 2.99 9.21
CA LEU A 300 -0.51 1.68 9.55
C LEU A 300 -1.18 1.02 8.33
N GLY A 301 -1.14 1.61 7.14
CA GLY A 301 -1.85 1.15 5.94
C GLY A 301 -3.37 1.42 5.97
N ILE A 302 -4.01 1.26 7.12
CA ILE A 302 -5.42 1.65 7.36
C ILE A 302 -5.59 3.13 7.71
N ALA A 303 -4.51 3.76 8.19
CA ALA A 303 -4.46 5.14 8.64
C ALA A 303 -3.02 5.64 8.52
N ASN A 304 -2.87 6.91 8.14
CA ASN A 304 -1.58 7.58 8.17
C ASN A 304 -1.71 8.99 8.73
N TYR A 305 -0.61 9.47 9.28
CA TYR A 305 -0.42 10.86 9.67
C TYR A 305 1.06 11.18 9.50
N THR A 306 1.35 12.36 8.96
CA THR A 306 2.72 12.79 8.70
C THR A 306 2.85 14.25 9.08
N ASN A 307 3.71 14.53 10.06
CA ASN A 307 4.26 15.85 10.29
C ASN A 307 5.69 15.89 9.72
N PHE A 308 6.08 16.98 9.09
CA PHE A 308 7.39 17.07 8.48
C PHE A 308 7.98 18.47 8.53
N ARG A 309 9.30 18.53 8.52
CA ARG A 309 10.08 19.75 8.32
C ARG A 309 11.15 19.48 7.28
N ALA A 310 11.28 20.38 6.32
CA ALA A 310 12.26 20.28 5.26
C ALA A 310 13.05 21.59 5.12
N VAL A 311 14.34 21.48 4.87
CA VAL A 311 15.27 22.61 4.72
C VAL A 311 16.35 22.23 3.71
N ASN A 312 16.80 23.21 2.93
CA ASN A 312 17.94 23.00 2.05
C ASN A 312 19.23 23.01 2.86
N TYR A 313 20.16 22.13 2.53
CA TYR A 313 21.45 22.03 3.17
C TYR A 313 22.56 22.30 2.15
N LYS A 314 23.55 23.09 2.55
CA LYS A 314 24.68 23.48 1.70
C LYS A 314 25.55 22.28 1.34
N THR A 315 25.68 22.00 0.05
CA THR A 315 26.37 20.80 -0.45
C THR A 315 27.89 20.84 -0.30
N ASP A 316 28.46 22.01 -0.01
CA ASP A 316 29.89 22.22 0.29
C ASP A 316 30.21 22.16 1.80
N CYS A 317 29.19 22.10 2.67
CA CYS A 317 29.38 22.07 4.12
C CYS A 317 29.39 20.65 4.69
N THR A 318 30.54 20.20 5.21
CA THR A 318 30.69 18.89 5.87
C THR A 318 30.48 18.91 7.39
N SER A 319 30.24 20.10 7.96
CA SER A 319 30.03 20.30 9.40
C SER A 319 28.57 20.14 9.79
N ALA A 320 28.27 19.53 10.94
CA ALA A 320 26.91 19.42 11.48
C ALA A 320 26.42 20.74 12.13
N ASP A 321 26.75 21.89 11.55
CA ASP A 321 26.39 23.23 12.04
C ASP A 321 25.07 23.70 11.41
N VAL A 322 24.21 24.29 12.22
CA VAL A 322 22.94 24.89 11.79
C VAL A 322 23.11 26.03 10.79
N LYS A 323 24.30 26.64 10.70
CA LYS A 323 24.64 27.65 9.67
C LYS A 323 24.73 27.07 8.24
N CYS A 324 24.80 25.75 8.13
CA CYS A 324 24.79 25.04 6.86
C CYS A 324 23.37 24.76 6.35
N LEU A 325 22.35 25.12 7.13
CA LEU A 325 20.96 25.14 6.72
C LEU A 325 20.67 26.47 6.01
N ASP A 326 20.10 26.40 4.81
CA ASP A 326 19.56 27.56 4.11
C ASP A 326 18.14 27.79 4.66
N LYS A 327 18.05 28.73 5.61
CA LYS A 327 16.81 29.16 6.27
C LYS A 327 16.01 30.13 5.39
#